data_AF-A0A076V5W1-F1
#
_entry.id   AF-A0A076V5W1-F1
#
_cell.length_a   1.000
_cell.length_b   1.000
_cell.length_c   1.000
_cell.angle_alpha   90.00
_cell.angle_beta   90.00
_cell.angle_gamma   90.00
#
_symmetry.space_group_name_H-M   'P 1'
#
loop_
_entity.id
_entity.type
_entity.pdbx_description
1 polymer ?
#
loop_
_entity_poly.entity_id
_entity_poly.type
_entity_poly.pdbx_seq_one_letter_code
_entity_poly.pdbx_strand_id
1 'polypeptide(L)'
;EGGQTPFFQRIPKQGFYNFNKKQYSLVNIEDLEKFENDTLVTPQLLAEHKIIKKNNDLIKILAKGNLTKRLIVQAVKFSKKAEEAIIKSGGKIKVV
;
A
#
# COMPACT_ATOMS: atom_id res chain seq x y z
N GLU A 1 -26.17 -31.51 -1.37
CA GLU A 1 -26.30 -32.13 -2.70
C GLU A 1 -27.06 -33.47 -2.63
N GLY A 2 -28.25 -33.56 -2.02
CA GLY A 2 -29.18 -34.72 -2.15
C GLY A 2 -28.65 -36.17 -1.94
N GLY A 3 -27.48 -36.37 -1.33
CA GLY A 3 -26.80 -37.68 -1.23
C GLY A 3 -25.43 -37.76 -1.94
N GLN A 4 -25.09 -36.77 -2.76
CA GLN A 4 -23.77 -36.56 -3.35
C GLN A 4 -22.78 -36.00 -2.31
N THR A 5 -21.51 -36.40 -2.40
CA THR A 5 -20.45 -35.92 -1.49
C THR A 5 -20.31 -34.41 -1.57
N PRO A 6 -20.38 -33.65 -0.47
CA PRO A 6 -20.33 -32.19 -0.55
C PRO A 6 -19.07 -31.66 -1.24
N PHE A 7 -19.20 -30.63 -2.07
CA PHE A 7 -18.11 -30.03 -2.84
C PHE A 7 -16.82 -29.75 -2.02
N PHE A 8 -16.95 -29.23 -0.80
CA PHE A 8 -15.79 -28.93 0.07
C PHE A 8 -15.01 -30.17 0.54
N GLN A 9 -15.61 -31.36 0.50
CA GLN A 9 -14.95 -32.63 0.80
C GLN A 9 -14.24 -33.23 -0.41
N ARG A 10 -14.64 -32.84 -1.63
CA ARG A 10 -14.00 -33.27 -2.88
C ARG A 10 -12.70 -32.52 -3.16
N ILE A 11 -12.55 -31.31 -2.62
CA ILE A 11 -11.37 -30.46 -2.80
C ILE A 11 -10.31 -30.82 -1.75
N PRO A 12 -9.03 -31.01 -2.13
CA PRO A 12 -7.97 -31.27 -1.17
C PRO A 12 -7.70 -30.04 -0.30
N LYS A 13 -7.31 -30.27 0.96
CA LYS A 13 -6.78 -29.20 1.82
C LYS A 13 -5.45 -28.71 1.23
N GLN A 14 -5.34 -27.42 0.95
CA GLN A 14 -4.16 -26.82 0.35
C GLN A 14 -3.53 -25.75 1.26
N GLY A 15 -2.19 -25.81 1.39
CA GLY A 15 -1.39 -24.80 2.06
C GLY A 15 -1.48 -24.81 3.58
N PHE A 16 -0.92 -23.76 4.19
CA PHE A 16 -0.95 -23.50 5.63
C PHE A 16 -1.14 -22.00 5.90
N TYR A 17 -1.60 -21.65 7.10
CA TYR A 17 -1.75 -20.27 7.52
C TYR A 17 -0.48 -19.77 8.23
N ASN A 18 0.08 -18.66 7.76
CA ASN A 18 1.20 -17.99 8.41
C ASN A 18 0.69 -16.98 9.45
N PHE A 19 0.91 -17.26 10.74
CA PHE A 19 0.53 -16.41 11.86
C PHE A 19 1.30 -15.07 11.92
N ASN A 20 2.55 -15.04 11.45
CA ASN A 20 3.42 -13.86 11.51
C ASN A 20 3.37 -13.01 10.23
N LYS A 21 2.29 -13.13 9.45
CA LYS A 21 2.13 -12.37 8.20
C LYS A 21 2.00 -10.87 8.51
N LYS A 22 3.04 -10.11 8.20
CA LYS A 22 3.01 -8.64 8.24
C LYS A 22 2.02 -8.11 7.20
N GLN A 23 1.04 -7.34 7.67
CA GLN A 23 0.06 -6.67 6.82
C GLN A 23 0.48 -5.21 6.63
N TYR A 24 0.52 -4.77 5.37
CA TYR A 24 0.84 -3.39 5.02
C TYR A 24 -0.44 -2.67 4.61
N SER A 25 -0.58 -1.41 5.04
CA SER A 25 -1.52 -0.48 4.45
C SER A 25 -1.00 -0.08 3.08
N LEU A 26 -1.78 -0.37 2.04
CA LEU A 26 -1.44 -0.03 0.66
C LEU A 26 -1.92 1.38 0.36
N VAL A 27 -1.03 2.20 -0.17
CA VAL A 27 -1.34 3.56 -0.65
C VAL A 27 -0.90 3.66 -2.09
N ASN A 28 -1.78 4.16 -2.95
CA ASN A 28 -1.45 4.40 -4.35
C ASN A 28 -0.95 5.83 -4.53
N ILE A 29 -0.15 6.01 -5.57
CA ILE A 29 0.36 7.32 -5.97
C ILE A 29 -0.77 8.30 -6.32
N GLU A 30 -1.87 7.83 -6.91
CA GLU A 30 -3.06 8.65 -7.19
C GLU A 30 -3.62 9.36 -5.95
N ASP A 31 -3.55 8.71 -4.78
CA ASP A 31 -4.05 9.28 -3.53
C ASP A 31 -3.15 10.41 -3.00
N LEU A 32 -1.87 10.41 -3.40
CA LEU A 32 -0.89 11.41 -3.00
C LEU A 32 -1.03 12.72 -3.79
N GLU A 33 -1.74 12.72 -4.92
CA GLU A 33 -1.95 13.90 -5.75
C GLU A 33 -2.80 14.97 -5.06
N LYS A 34 -3.52 14.59 -3.98
CA LYS A 34 -4.30 15.52 -3.14
C LYS A 34 -3.42 16.47 -2.33
N PHE A 35 -2.12 16.18 -2.21
CA PHE A 35 -1.19 16.99 -1.45
C PHE A 35 -0.55 18.08 -2.30
N GLU A 36 -0.12 19.15 -1.64
CA GLU A 36 0.62 20.22 -2.28
C GLU A 36 2.07 19.81 -2.57
N ASN A 37 2.72 20.57 -3.45
CA ASN A 37 4.13 20.36 -3.76
C ASN A 37 5.00 20.56 -2.50
N ASP A 38 6.08 19.78 -2.42
CA ASP A 38 7.07 19.75 -1.34
C ASP A 38 6.54 19.34 0.04
N THR A 39 5.32 18.84 0.10
CA THR A 39 4.75 18.31 1.34
C THR A 39 5.48 17.05 1.81
N LEU A 40 5.66 16.96 3.12
CA LEU A 40 6.20 15.77 3.78
C LEU A 40 5.05 14.81 4.06
N VAL A 41 4.93 13.77 3.24
CA VAL A 41 3.92 12.74 3.39
C VAL A 41 4.38 11.75 4.46
N THR A 42 3.80 11.86 5.65
CA THR A 42 4.03 10.97 6.80
C THR A 42 2.84 10.03 7.04
N PRO A 43 3.02 8.92 7.77
CA PRO A 43 1.91 8.05 8.17
C PRO A 43 0.77 8.80 8.89
N GLN A 44 1.12 9.78 9.73
CA GLN A 44 0.17 10.61 10.48
C GLN A 44 -0.69 11.45 9.53
N LEU A 45 -0.05 12.13 8.56
CA LEU A 45 -0.72 12.99 7.60
C LEU A 45 -1.65 12.18 6.68
N LEU A 46 -1.24 10.97 6.28
CA LEU A 46 -2.09 10.06 5.51
C LEU A 46 -3.33 9.62 6.28
N ALA A 47 -3.25 9.50 7.61
CA ALA A 47 -4.39 9.16 8.45
C ALA A 47 -5.33 10.36 8.67
N GLU A 48 -4.80 11.56 8.85
CA GLU A 48 -5.58 12.80 8.96
C GLU A 48 -6.44 13.04 7.71
N HIS A 49 -5.85 12.81 6.53
CA HIS A 49 -6.57 12.88 5.26
C HIS A 49 -7.42 11.64 4.95
N LYS A 50 -7.56 10.71 5.91
CA LYS A 50 -8.36 9.48 5.81
C LYS A 50 -8.01 8.59 4.61
N ILE A 51 -6.78 8.69 4.11
CA ILE A 51 -6.24 7.79 3.07
C ILE A 51 -5.97 6.42 3.70
N ILE A 52 -5.54 6.41 4.96
CA ILE A 52 -5.39 5.20 5.77
C ILE A 52 -6.35 5.28 6.97
N LYS A 53 -7.02 4.17 7.28
CA LYS A 53 -8.00 4.08 8.39
C LYS A 53 -7.38 4.01 9.79
N LYS A 54 -6.12 3.56 9.89
CA LYS A 54 -5.39 3.40 11.15
C LYS A 54 -4.01 4.03 10.99
N ASN A 55 -3.48 4.60 12.07
CA ASN A 55 -2.06 4.94 12.17
C ASN A 55 -1.26 3.63 12.23
N ASN A 56 -1.12 2.99 11.08
CA ASN A 56 -0.31 1.80 10.90
C ASN A 56 1.08 2.25 10.46
N ASP A 57 2.10 1.82 11.17
CA ASP A 57 3.50 2.11 10.80
C ASP A 57 3.89 1.42 9.49
N LEU A 58 3.26 0.28 9.17
CA LEU A 58 3.56 -0.53 7.98
C LEU A 58 2.82 -0.01 6.74
N ILE A 59 3.39 0.98 6.07
CA ILE A 59 2.86 1.52 4.81
C ILE A 59 3.67 0.99 3.61
N LYS A 60 2.96 0.59 2.56
CA LYS A 60 3.56 0.24 1.26
C LYS A 60 2.97 1.08 0.14
N ILE A 61 3.84 1.70 -0.66
CA ILE A 61 3.44 2.58 -1.77
C ILE A 61 3.48 1.86 -3.11
N LEU A 62 2.38 2.01 -3.86
CA LEU A 62 2.13 1.33 -5.12
C LEU A 62 1.96 2.32 -6.28
N ALA A 63 2.38 1.90 -7.47
CA ALA A 63 2.46 2.74 -8.67
C ALA A 63 1.15 2.81 -9.48
N LYS A 64 0.00 2.88 -8.81
CA LYS A 64 -1.29 3.02 -9.50
C LYS A 64 -1.64 4.51 -9.66
N GLY A 65 -1.92 4.90 -10.90
CA GLY A 65 -2.22 6.28 -11.29
C GLY A 65 -0.98 7.10 -11.63
N ASN A 66 -1.17 8.42 -11.73
CA ASN A 66 -0.12 9.37 -12.11
C ASN A 66 0.22 10.29 -10.93
N LEU A 67 1.51 10.61 -10.77
CA LEU A 67 2.00 11.65 -9.87
C LEU A 67 2.47 12.83 -10.70
N THR A 68 1.92 14.02 -10.47
CA THR A 68 2.49 15.25 -11.05
C THR A 68 3.20 16.10 -10.01
N LYS A 69 2.84 15.92 -8.73
CA LYS A 69 3.38 16.70 -7.61
C LYS A 69 4.76 16.20 -7.16
N ARG A 70 5.61 17.16 -6.78
CA ARG A 70 6.88 16.85 -6.13
C ARG A 70 6.63 16.62 -4.65
N LEU A 71 6.80 15.39 -4.16
CA LEU A 71 6.50 15.03 -2.76
C LEU A 71 7.71 14.41 -2.06
N ILE A 72 7.80 14.59 -0.74
CA ILE A 72 8.75 13.87 0.11
C ILE A 72 7.99 12.79 0.86
N VAL A 73 8.19 11.53 0.47
CA VAL A 73 7.33 10.43 0.93
C VAL A 73 8.08 9.53 1.91
N GLN A 74 7.51 9.36 3.10
CA GLN A 74 7.99 8.47 4.16
C GLN A 74 7.14 7.21 4.27
N ALA A 75 7.73 6.04 3.99
CA ALA A 75 7.06 4.76 4.14
C ALA A 75 8.07 3.60 4.33
N VAL A 76 7.58 2.46 4.83
CA VAL A 76 8.41 1.27 5.10
C VAL A 76 8.80 0.55 3.81
N LYS A 77 7.90 0.52 2.83
CA LYS A 77 8.15 -0.14 1.54
C LYS A 77 7.62 0.65 0.37
N PHE A 78 8.32 0.53 -0.75
CA PHE A 78 7.89 1.05 -2.03
C PHE A 78 7.94 -0.08 -3.07
N SER A 79 7.08 0.01 -4.07
CA SER A 79 7.24 -0.80 -5.29
C SER A 79 8.24 -0.12 -6.21
N LYS A 80 9.05 -0.89 -6.97
CA LYS A 80 10.07 -0.33 -7.87
C LYS A 80 9.50 0.75 -8.81
N LYS A 81 8.35 0.46 -9.43
CA LYS A 81 7.64 1.43 -10.30
C LYS A 81 7.19 2.69 -9.55
N ALA A 82 6.89 2.58 -8.26
CA ALA A 82 6.47 3.74 -7.46
C ALA A 82 7.67 4.61 -7.12
N GLU A 83 8.81 4.00 -6.79
CA GLU A 83 10.06 4.72 -6.56
C GLU A 83 10.45 5.52 -7.81
N GLU A 84 10.43 4.87 -8.99
CA GLU A 84 10.70 5.51 -10.27
C GLU A 84 9.75 6.68 -10.56
N ALA A 85 8.44 6.51 -10.33
CA ALA A 85 7.45 7.57 -10.54
C ALA A 85 7.64 8.78 -9.61
N ILE A 86 8.01 8.54 -8.34
CA ILE A 86 8.30 9.61 -7.37
C ILE A 86 9.60 10.34 -7.74
N ILE A 87 10.64 9.63 -8.17
CA ILE A 87 11.90 10.25 -8.61
C ILE A 87 11.68 11.04 -9.91
N LYS A 88 10.88 10.52 -10.85
CA LYS A 88 10.57 11.18 -12.13
C LYS A 88 9.79 12.49 -11.94
N SER A 89 8.96 12.59 -10.92
CA SER A 89 8.28 13.83 -10.50
C SER A 89 9.17 14.77 -9.67
N GLY A 90 10.45 14.42 -9.48
CA GLY A 90 11.43 15.20 -8.73
C GLY A 90 11.30 15.07 -7.21
N GLY A 91 10.50 14.13 -6.72
CA GLY A 91 10.27 13.87 -5.31
C GLY A 91 11.43 13.17 -4.60
N LYS A 92 11.30 13.01 -3.28
CA LYS A 92 12.29 12.31 -2.45
C LYS A 92 11.63 11.16 -1.69
N ILE A 93 12.35 10.05 -1.59
CA ILE A 93 11.91 8.84 -0.91
C ILE A 93 12.70 8.71 0.38
N LYS A 94 12.01 8.50 1.50
CA LYS A 94 12.62 8.18 2.80
C LYS A 94 12.03 6.86 3.30
N VAL A 95 12.89 5.86 3.43
CA VAL A 95 12.51 4.55 4.00
C VAL A 95 12.65 4.65 5.52
N VAL A 96 11.60 4.28 6.25
CA VAL A 96 11.53 4.27 7.72
C VAL A 96 11.25 2.86 8.22
#